data_AF-A0A4Y1WSS4-F1
#
_entry.id   AF-A0A4Y1WSS4-F1
#
_cell.length_a   1.000
_cell.length_b   1.000
_cell.length_c   1.000
_cell.angle_alpha   90.00
_cell.angle_beta   90.00
_cell.angle_gamma   90.00
#
_symmetry.space_group_name_H-M   'P 1'
#
loop_
_entity.id
_entity.type
_entity.pdbx_description
1 polymer ?
#
loop_
_entity_poly.entity_id
_entity_poly.type
_entity_poly.pdbx_seq_one_letter_code
_entity_poly.pdbx_strand_id
1 'polypeptide(L)' 'MKNADRRPLPVRIFRFYYDGFREMTLGRTLWAIILIKLFILFVVLRLLFFPDVLGGKSAEERGEIVRNELIKHGLETQN' A
#
# COMPACT_ATOMS: atom_id res chain seq x y z
N MET A 1 -42.11 -27.93 -20.41
CA MET A 1 -41.97 -26.48 -20.10
C MET A 1 -40.58 -26.25 -19.56
N LYS A 2 -39.80 -25.35 -20.19
CA LYS A 2 -38.36 -25.16 -19.92
C LYS A 2 -38.17 -24.62 -18.50
N ASN A 3 -37.40 -25.33 -17.68
CA ASN A 3 -37.03 -24.91 -16.34
C ASN A 3 -36.27 -23.58 -16.43
N ALA A 4 -36.86 -22.52 -15.89
CA ALA A 4 -36.24 -21.21 -15.81
C ALA A 4 -34.95 -21.32 -14.99
N ASP A 5 -33.83 -20.95 -15.62
CA ASP A 5 -32.49 -20.93 -15.06
C ASP A 5 -32.49 -20.18 -13.71
N ARG A 6 -32.41 -20.92 -12.59
CA ARG A 6 -32.39 -20.37 -11.21
C ARG A 6 -31.02 -19.79 -10.83
N ARG A 7 -30.29 -19.21 -11.79
CA ARG A 7 -29.03 -18.55 -11.45
C ARG A 7 -29.33 -17.21 -10.80
N PRO A 8 -28.78 -16.93 -9.61
CA PRO A 8 -28.98 -15.64 -8.98
C PRO A 8 -28.43 -14.55 -9.91
N LEU A 9 -29.22 -13.49 -10.10
CA LEU A 9 -28.85 -12.31 -10.90
C LEU A 9 -27.41 -11.83 -10.69
N PRO A 10 -26.85 -11.77 -9.45
CA PRO A 10 -25.46 -11.36 -9.25
C PRO A 10 -24.43 -12.25 -9.96
N VAL A 11 -24.66 -13.55 -10.10
CA VAL A 11 -23.74 -14.45 -10.81
C VAL A 11 -23.74 -14.16 -12.32
N ARG A 12 -24.89 -13.74 -12.87
CA ARG A 12 -25.00 -13.36 -14.28
C ARG A 12 -24.28 -12.04 -14.56
N ILE A 13 -24.41 -11.07 -13.65
CA ILE A 13 -23.76 -9.76 -13.74
C ILE A 13 -22.24 -9.91 -13.58
N PHE A 14 -21.79 -10.69 -12.59
CA PHE A 14 -20.36 -10.98 -12.39
C PHE A 14 -19.74 -11.65 -13.61
N ARG A 15 -20.41 -12.66 -14.18
CA ARG A 15 -19.91 -13.35 -15.37
C ARG A 15 -19.87 -12.44 -16.59
N PHE A 16 -20.89 -11.61 -16.81
CA PHE A 16 -20.87 -10.63 -17.91
C PHE A 16 -19.73 -9.61 -17.75
N TYR A 17 -19.49 -9.13 -16.53
CA TYR A 17 -18.39 -8.22 -16.24
C TYR A 17 -17.04 -8.91 -16.45
N TYR A 18 -16.87 -10.14 -15.94
CA TYR A 18 -15.65 -10.93 -16.09
C TYR A 18 -15.36 -11.30 -17.56
N ASP A 19 -16.38 -11.74 -18.30
CA ASP A 19 -16.26 -12.14 -19.70
C ASP A 19 -15.98 -10.92 -20.59
N GLY A 20 -16.73 -9.82 -20.43
CA GLY A 20 -16.47 -8.57 -21.17
C GLY A 20 -15.11 -7.95 -20.81
N PHE A 21 -14.68 -8.07 -19.56
CA PHE A 21 -13.38 -7.62 -19.10
C PHE A 21 -12.22 -8.47 -19.67
N ARG A 22 -12.44 -9.77 -19.88
CA ARG A 22 -11.44 -10.73 -20.36
C ARG A 22 -11.34 -10.81 -21.89
N GLU A 23 -12.46 -10.66 -22.61
CA GLU A 23 -12.52 -10.71 -24.07
C GLU A 23 -11.90 -9.48 -24.74
N MET A 24 -11.86 -8.33 -24.05
CA MET A 24 -11.24 -7.13 -24.60
C MET A 24 -9.73 -7.11 -24.29
N THR A 25 -8.90 -7.22 -25.33
CA THR A 25 -7.45 -6.96 -25.24
C THR A 25 -7.15 -5.62 -24.57
N LEU A 26 -7.99 -4.60 -24.81
CA LEU A 26 -7.93 -3.29 -24.15
C LEU A 26 -8.14 -3.37 -22.62
N GLY A 27 -9.09 -4.18 -22.15
CA GLY A 27 -9.38 -4.34 -20.72
C GLY A 27 -8.20 -4.96 -19.96
N ARG A 28 -7.57 -5.98 -20.55
CA ARG A 28 -6.35 -6.59 -20.01
C ARG A 28 -5.19 -5.61 -19.94
N THR A 29 -4.98 -4.83 -21.01
CA THR A 29 -3.93 -3.79 -21.04
C THR A 29 -4.19 -2.70 -20.00
N LEU A 30 -5.43 -2.22 -19.87
CA LEU A 30 -5.79 -1.21 -18.87
C LEU A 30 -5.57 -1.70 -17.44
N TRP A 31 -5.95 -2.94 -17.14
CA TRP A 31 -5.69 -3.52 -15.82
C TRP A 31 -4.21 -3.73 -15.55
N ALA A 32 -3.43 -4.16 -16.55
CA ALA A 32 -1.98 -4.23 -16.43
C ALA A 32 -1.41 -2.84 -16.12
N ILE A 33 -1.88 -1.78 -16.79
CA ILE A 33 -1.49 -0.40 -16.50
C ILE A 33 -1.89 0.01 -15.07
N ILE A 34 -3.09 -0.33 -14.61
CA ILE A 34 -3.53 -0.05 -13.23
C ILE A 34 -2.63 -0.77 -12.23
N LEU A 35 -2.35 -2.06 -12.43
CA LEU A 35 -1.44 -2.84 -11.57
C LEU A 35 -0.03 -2.23 -11.54
N ILE A 36 0.52 -1.87 -12.71
CA ILE A 36 1.83 -1.24 -12.82
C ILE A 36 1.83 0.11 -12.11
N LYS A 37 0.81 0.96 -12.31
CA LYS A 37 0.70 2.25 -11.62
C LYS A 37 0.60 2.05 -10.11
N LEU A 38 -0.22 1.11 -9.63
CA LEU A 38 -0.34 0.81 -8.20
C LEU A 38 0.98 0.31 -7.63
N PHE A 39 1.71 -0.54 -8.36
CA PHE A 39 3.03 -1.01 -7.96
C PHE A 39 4.06 0.11 -7.91
N ILE A 40 4.14 0.95 -8.96
CA ILE A 40 5.05 2.11 -9.00
C ILE A 40 4.70 3.10 -7.90
N LEU A 41 3.43 3.42 -7.69
CA LEU A 41 2.99 4.30 -6.60
C LEU A 41 3.36 3.68 -5.25
N PHE A 42 3.13 2.39 -5.05
CA PHE A 42 3.54 1.72 -3.82
C PHE A 42 5.05 1.78 -3.60
N VAL A 43 5.87 1.52 -4.62
CA VAL A 43 7.33 1.55 -4.53
C VAL A 43 7.85 2.98 -4.35
N VAL A 44 7.34 3.97 -5.08
CA VAL A 44 7.76 5.37 -4.97
C VAL A 44 7.34 5.94 -3.63
N LEU A 45 6.09 5.77 -3.21
CA LEU A 45 5.65 6.18 -1.88
C LEU A 45 6.44 5.40 -0.82
N ARG A 46 6.67 4.10 -0.98
CA ARG A 46 7.49 3.34 -0.03
C ARG A 46 8.92 3.86 0.04
N LEU A 47 9.60 4.12 -1.08
CA LEU A 47 10.97 4.58 -1.11
C LEU A 47 11.11 6.05 -0.71
N LEU A 48 10.11 6.90 -0.98
CA LEU A 48 10.09 8.33 -0.63
C LEU A 48 9.49 8.64 0.76
N PHE A 49 8.68 7.74 1.33
CA PHE A 49 8.29 7.77 2.74
C PHE A 49 9.23 6.96 3.64
N PHE A 50 10.07 6.07 3.09
CA PHE A 50 11.16 5.37 3.79
C PHE A 50 12.59 5.71 3.30
N PRO A 51 12.93 6.89 2.74
CA PRO A 51 14.29 7.19 2.28
C PRO A 51 15.22 7.52 3.45
N ASP A 52 14.70 7.61 4.67
CA ASP A 52 15.48 8.08 5.82
C ASP A 52 15.06 7.45 7.17
N VAL A 53 14.27 6.36 7.15
CA VAL A 53 14.12 5.53 8.36
C VAL A 53 15.40 4.75 8.69
N LEU A 54 16.34 4.70 7.74
CA LEU A 54 17.61 3.96 7.82
C LEU A 54 18.81 4.76 7.30
N GLY A 55 18.61 6.01 6.87
CA GLY A 55 19.51 6.71 5.93
C GLY A 55 20.44 7.78 6.49
N GLY A 56 20.46 8.05 7.81
CA GLY A 56 21.32 9.14 8.31
C GLY A 56 21.66 9.17 9.80
N LYS A 57 20.86 8.53 10.65
CA LYS A 57 21.23 8.17 12.04
C LYS A 57 20.47 6.91 12.37
N SER A 58 21.17 5.88 12.84
CA SER A 58 20.50 4.68 13.38
C SER A 58 19.42 5.12 14.38
N ALA A 59 18.27 4.44 14.40
CA ALA A 59 17.25 4.66 15.43
C ALA A 59 17.85 4.63 16.85
N GLU A 60 18.95 3.89 16.99
CA GLU A 60 19.77 3.74 18.19
C GLU A 60 20.58 5.01 18.54
N GLU A 61 21.12 5.69 17.54
CA GLU A 61 21.95 6.90 17.72
C GLU A 61 21.09 8.14 18.08
N ARG A 62 19.87 8.23 17.53
CA ARG A 62 18.88 9.25 17.96
C ARG A 62 18.37 8.98 19.38
N GLY A 63 18.18 7.70 19.73
CA GLY A 63 17.78 7.29 21.06
C GLY A 63 18.81 7.69 22.12
N GLU A 64 20.10 7.53 21.83
CA GLU A 64 21.17 7.92 22.75
C GLU A 64 21.27 9.43 22.97
N ILE A 65 21.13 10.23 21.91
CA ILE A 65 21.18 11.69 22.02
C ILE A 65 20.01 12.21 22.87
N VAL A 66 18.78 11.75 22.63
CA VAL A 66 17.61 12.16 23.41
C VAL A 66 17.72 11.67 24.87
N ARG A 67 18.22 10.45 25.09
CA ARG A 67 18.44 9.93 26.44
C ARG A 67 19.45 10.79 27.22
N ASN A 68 20.55 11.17 26.58
CA ASN A 68 21.57 12.01 27.20
C ASN A 68 21.04 13.42 27.51
N GLU A 69 20.25 14.01 26.61
CA GLU A 69 19.64 15.34 26.84
C GLU A 69 18.64 15.31 28.01
N LEU A 70 17.82 14.26 28.10
CA LEU A 70 16.85 14.10 29.20
C LEU A 70 17.53 13.89 30.56
N ILE A 71 18.61 13.09 30.61
CA ILE A 71 19.40 12.90 31.83
C ILE A 71 20.07 14.21 32.24
N LYS A 72 20.66 14.93 31.28
CA LYS A 72 21.36 16.20 31.55
C LYS A 72 20.40 17.26 32.09
N HIS A 73 19.23 17.42 31.47
CA HIS A 73 18.21 18.33 31.98
C HIS A 73 17.68 17.90 33.35
N GLY A 74 17.41 16.60 33.57
CA GLY A 74 16.97 16.12 34.88
C GLY A 74 17.98 16.33 36.02
N LEU A 75 19.28 16.39 35.69
CA LEU A 75 20.36 16.68 36.64
C LEU A 75 20.57 18.18 36.85
N GLU A 76 20.37 19.02 35.82
CA GLU A 76 20.44 20.48 35.94
C GLU A 76 19.29 21.08 36.77
N THR A 77 18.09 20.47 36.76
CA THR A 77 16.95 20.97 37.58
C THR A 77 17.04 20.59 39.06
N GLN A 78 18.05 19.83 39.49
CA GLN A 78 18.24 19.33 40.87
C GLN A 78 19.41 20.02 41.62
N ASN A 79 20.01 21.06 41.05
CA ASN A 79 21.10 21.86 41.64
C ASN A 79 20.74 23.35 41.60
#